data_AF-A0A917ARW2-F1
#
_entry.id   AF-A0A917ARW2-F1
#
_cell.length_a   1.000
_cell.length_b   1.000
_cell.length_c   1.000
_cell.angle_alpha   90.00
_cell.angle_beta   90.00
_cell.angle_gamma   90.00
#
_symmetry.space_group_name_H-M   'P 1'
#
loop_
_entity.id
_entity.type
_entity.pdbx_description
1 polymer ?
#
loop_
_entity_poly.entity_id
_entity_poly.type
_entity_poly.pdbx_seq_one_letter_code
_entity_poly.pdbx_strand_id
1 'polypeptide(L)'
;MLALDVKVDKSNPALTEGERKIAGVLFLNICVAAITGAIGTDVRMNPLERGEDAIFHHRFSWIAAISEQQAHELRVNLVRRMQTAGIMAGIEEGMDVSVELPVLGGVK
;
A
#
# COMPACT_ATOMS: atom_id res chain seq x y z
N MET A 1 -4.13 -7.93 -16.36
CA MET A 1 -4.15 -6.70 -15.56
C MET A 1 -3.29 -6.96 -14.35
N LEU A 2 -2.26 -6.15 -14.13
CA LEU A 2 -1.39 -6.31 -12.97
C LEU A 2 -2.04 -5.67 -11.75
N ALA A 3 -1.78 -6.23 -10.58
CA ALA A 3 -2.32 -5.74 -9.33
C ALA A 3 -1.30 -5.81 -8.19
N LEU A 4 -1.49 -4.92 -7.23
CA LEU A 4 -0.73 -4.79 -6.01
C LEU A 4 -1.70 -4.60 -4.85
N ASP A 5 -1.63 -5.50 -3.88
CA ASP A 5 -2.37 -5.40 -2.64
C ASP A 5 -1.44 -4.79 -1.58
N VAL A 6 -1.93 -3.75 -0.93
CA VAL A 6 -1.21 -3.07 0.13
C VAL A 6 -2.08 -3.07 1.36
N LYS A 7 -1.53 -3.64 2.43
CA LYS A 7 -2.17 -3.72 3.72
C LYS A 7 -1.24 -3.12 4.78
N VAL A 8 -1.82 -2.29 5.63
CA VAL A 8 -1.16 -1.74 6.82
C VAL A 8 -2.02 -2.11 8.01
N ASP A 9 -1.47 -3.02 8.82
CA ASP A 9 -2.07 -3.44 10.07
C ASP A 9 -1.41 -2.68 11.21
N LYS A 10 -2.16 -2.47 12.30
CA LYS A 10 -1.60 -1.97 13.55
C LYS A 10 -2.01 -2.89 14.68
N SER A 11 -1.02 -3.57 15.24
CA SER A 11 -1.18 -4.45 16.41
C SER A 11 -1.28 -3.68 17.74
N ASN A 12 -1.10 -2.35 17.75
CA ASN A 12 -1.10 -1.52 18.96
C ASN A 12 -2.29 -0.51 18.98
N PRO A 13 -3.19 -0.54 19.99
CA PRO A 13 -4.54 0.05 19.94
C PRO A 13 -4.65 1.59 20.11
N ALA A 14 -3.56 2.35 20.10
CA ALA A 14 -3.59 3.76 20.52
C ALA A 14 -4.26 4.77 19.56
N LEU A 15 -4.76 4.37 18.38
CA LEU A 15 -5.42 5.33 17.46
C LEU A 15 -6.92 5.40 17.72
N THR A 16 -7.46 6.61 17.66
CA THR A 16 -8.88 6.85 17.49
C THR A 16 -9.34 6.46 16.08
N GLU A 17 -10.65 6.32 15.87
CA GLU A 17 -11.21 6.07 14.54
C GLU A 17 -10.89 7.21 13.56
N GLY A 18 -10.90 8.46 14.05
CA GLY A 18 -10.55 9.63 13.24
C GLY A 18 -9.10 9.58 12.76
N GLU A 19 -8.16 9.26 13.65
CA GLU A 19 -6.74 9.11 13.30
C GLU A 19 -6.50 7.94 12.35
N ARG A 20 -7.20 6.81 12.51
CA ARG A 20 -7.16 5.70 11.55
C ARG A 20 -7.60 6.13 10.16
N LYS A 21 -8.67 6.93 10.04
CA LYS A 21 -9.13 7.46 8.75
C LYS A 21 -8.10 8.39 8.11
N ILE A 22 -7.51 9.29 8.90
CA ILE A 22 -6.47 10.22 8.42
C ILE A 22 -5.23 9.45 7.97
N ALA A 23 -4.75 8.48 8.75
CA ALA A 23 -3.64 7.61 8.39
C ALA A 23 -3.95 6.81 7.11
N GLY A 24 -5.17 6.30 6.99
CA GLY A 24 -5.62 5.62 5.76
C GLY A 24 -5.55 6.50 4.51
N VAL A 25 -5.89 7.79 4.62
CA VAL A 25 -5.77 8.76 3.50
C VAL A 25 -4.30 9.06 3.19
N LEU A 26 -3.46 9.21 4.22
CA LEU A 26 -2.01 9.38 4.03
C LEU A 26 -1.40 8.20 3.27
N PHE A 27 -1.69 6.98 3.71
CA PHE A 27 -1.22 5.75 3.05
C PHE A 27 -1.76 5.61 1.63
N LEU A 28 -3.02 6.00 1.41
CA LEU A 28 -3.58 6.04 0.06
C LEU A 28 -2.76 6.92 -0.88
N ASN A 29 -2.47 8.16 -0.46
CA ASN A 29 -1.71 9.11 -1.26
C ASN A 29 -0.30 8.62 -1.54
N ILE A 30 0.35 7.98 -0.56
CA ILE A 30 1.67 7.37 -0.72
C ILE A 30 1.63 6.27 -1.79
N CYS A 31 0.64 5.37 -1.72
CA CYS A 31 0.45 4.32 -2.71
C CYS A 31 0.28 4.89 -4.11
N VAL A 32 -0.70 5.79 -4.29
CA VAL A 32 -1.00 6.37 -5.60
C VAL A 32 0.23 7.06 -6.18
N ALA A 33 0.91 7.92 -5.41
CA ALA A 33 2.09 8.65 -5.90
C ALA A 33 3.28 7.74 -6.22
N ALA A 34 3.50 6.68 -5.42
CA ALA A 34 4.59 5.74 -5.68
C ALA A 34 4.31 4.88 -6.92
N ILE A 35 3.09 4.39 -7.08
CA ILE A 35 2.71 3.53 -8.20
C ILE A 35 2.66 4.34 -9.51
N THR A 36 2.02 5.52 -9.52
CA THR A 36 2.00 6.37 -10.72
C THR A 36 3.40 6.83 -11.12
N GLY A 37 4.27 7.14 -10.15
CA GLY A 37 5.67 7.49 -10.41
C GLY A 37 6.50 6.34 -10.99
N ALA A 38 6.22 5.09 -10.58
CA ALA A 38 6.95 3.92 -11.09
C ALA A 38 6.45 3.44 -12.47
N ILE A 39 5.16 3.60 -12.73
CA ILE A 39 4.48 2.96 -13.88
C ILE A 39 4.14 3.98 -14.99
N GLY A 40 4.06 5.27 -14.64
CA GLY A 40 3.78 6.35 -15.59
C GLY A 40 2.34 6.36 -16.13
N THR A 41 1.41 5.70 -15.44
CA THR A 41 0.00 5.60 -15.86
C THR A 41 -0.95 5.66 -14.68
N ASP A 42 -2.23 5.87 -14.98
CA ASP A 42 -3.30 5.90 -14.00
C ASP A 42 -3.52 4.51 -13.38
N VAL A 43 -3.90 4.53 -12.11
CA VAL A 43 -4.16 3.33 -11.31
C VAL A 43 -5.63 3.28 -10.93
N ARG A 44 -6.22 2.10 -11.02
CA ARG A 44 -7.53 1.83 -10.42
C ARG A 44 -7.33 1.33 -9.00
N MET A 45 -8.06 1.94 -8.07
CA MET A 45 -8.05 1.58 -6.66
C MET A 45 -9.35 0.87 -6.30
N ASN A 46 -9.23 -0.24 -5.57
CA ASN A 46 -10.36 -0.92 -4.95
C ASN A 46 -10.07 -1.12 -3.45
N PRO A 47 -10.92 -0.62 -2.54
CA PRO A 47 -10.82 -0.99 -1.13
C PRO A 47 -11.07 -2.49 -0.96
N LEU A 48 -10.29 -3.12 -0.10
CA LEU A 48 -10.48 -4.52 0.30
C LEU A 48 -11.09 -4.57 1.70
N GLU A 49 -11.66 -5.73 2.07
CA GLU A 49 -12.15 -5.95 3.42
C GLU A 49 -11.03 -5.74 4.44
N ARG A 50 -11.35 -4.99 5.50
CA ARG A 50 -10.41 -4.66 6.57
C ARG A 50 -10.74 -5.52 7.78
N GLY A 51 -9.75 -6.23 8.33
CA GLY A 51 -9.86 -6.75 9.69
C GLY A 51 -9.93 -5.61 10.70
N GLU A 52 -10.32 -5.90 11.94
CA GLU A 52 -10.44 -4.87 13.01
C GLU A 52 -9.15 -4.06 13.21
N ASP A 53 -7.99 -4.70 13.00
CA ASP A 53 -6.67 -4.09 13.19
C ASP A 53 -6.10 -3.40 11.94
N ALA A 54 -6.79 -3.47 10.80
CA ALA A 54 -6.29 -2.94 9.53
C ALA A 54 -6.60 -1.44 9.40
N ILE A 55 -5.56 -0.60 9.40
CA ILE A 55 -5.69 0.83 9.10
C ILE A 55 -5.99 1.03 7.62
N PHE A 56 -5.35 0.22 6.78
CA PHE A 56 -5.37 0.36 5.34
C PHE A 56 -5.35 -1.00 4.67
N HIS A 57 -6.23 -1.23 3.69
CA HIS A 57 -6.20 -2.42 2.84
C HIS A 57 -6.82 -2.09 1.49
N HIS A 58 -6.00 -1.99 0.45
CA HIS A 58 -6.45 -1.64 -0.90
C HIS A 58 -5.71 -2.46 -1.96
N ARG A 59 -6.43 -2.79 -3.02
CA ARG A 59 -5.89 -3.30 -4.28
C ARG A 59 -5.73 -2.17 -5.27
N PHE A 60 -4.52 -2.00 -5.76
CA PHE A 60 -4.20 -1.14 -6.89
C PHE A 60 -4.03 -1.99 -8.14
N SER A 61 -4.58 -1.55 -9.25
CA SER A 61 -4.50 -2.28 -10.51
C SER A 61 -4.26 -1.35 -11.69
N TRP A 62 -3.50 -1.83 -12.67
CA TRP A 62 -3.12 -1.06 -13.85
C TRP A 62 -2.91 -1.98 -15.05
N ILE A 63 -2.82 -1.37 -16.24
CA ILE A 63 -2.72 -2.10 -17.51
C ILE A 63 -1.26 -2.34 -17.90
N ALA A 64 -0.37 -1.37 -17.63
CA ALA A 64 1.03 -1.43 -18.04
C ALA A 64 1.77 -2.64 -17.45
N ALA A 65 2.53 -3.34 -18.28
CA ALA A 65 3.45 -4.35 -17.82
C ALA A 65 4.63 -3.70 -17.09
N ILE A 66 5.12 -4.35 -16.03
CA ILE A 66 6.35 -3.96 -15.33
C ILE A 66 7.28 -5.16 -15.25
N SER A 67 8.59 -4.91 -15.25
CA SER A 67 9.58 -5.96 -15.01
C SER A 67 9.57 -6.43 -13.55
N GLU A 68 10.12 -7.61 -13.28
CA GLU A 68 10.31 -8.09 -11.91
C GLU A 68 11.14 -7.12 -11.07
N GLN A 69 12.16 -6.49 -11.66
CA GLN A 69 12.98 -5.49 -10.99
C GLN A 69 12.15 -4.26 -10.62
N GLN A 70 11.33 -3.73 -11.54
CA GLN A 70 10.44 -2.60 -11.25
C GLN A 70 9.41 -2.96 -10.17
N ALA A 71 8.89 -4.18 -10.19
CA ALA A 71 7.95 -4.66 -9.18
C ALA A 71 8.61 -4.79 -7.80
N HIS A 72 9.83 -5.30 -7.75
CA HIS A 72 10.64 -5.38 -6.54
C HIS A 72 10.95 -4.00 -5.97
N GLU A 73 11.43 -3.07 -6.80
CA GLU A 73 11.74 -1.70 -6.40
C GLU A 73 10.50 -0.96 -5.91
N LEU A 74 9.36 -1.11 -6.60
CA LEU A 74 8.09 -0.53 -6.17
C LEU A 74 7.70 -1.03 -4.78
N ARG A 75 7.80 -2.35 -4.54
CA ARG A 75 7.50 -2.96 -3.23
C ARG A 75 8.40 -2.39 -2.13
N VAL A 76 9.71 -2.37 -2.34
CA VAL A 76 10.68 -1.85 -1.37
C VAL A 76 10.42 -0.37 -1.08
N ASN A 77 10.18 0.42 -2.12
CA ASN A 77 9.91 1.85 -2.00
C ASN A 77 8.61 2.14 -1.25
N LEU A 78 7.55 1.36 -1.51
CA LEU A 78 6.28 1.50 -0.80
C LEU A 78 6.43 1.20 0.68
N VAL A 79 7.03 0.05 1.03
CA VAL A 79 7.26 -0.31 2.44
C VAL A 79 8.06 0.79 3.14
N ARG A 80 9.15 1.26 2.55
CA ARG A 80 9.97 2.33 3.11
C ARG A 80 9.20 3.64 3.30
N ARG A 81 8.41 4.06 2.32
CA ARG A 81 7.61 5.29 2.40
C ARG A 81 6.51 5.19 3.45
N MET A 82 5.83 4.06 3.52
CA MET A 82 4.79 3.79 4.54
C MET A 82 5.39 3.79 5.95
N GLN A 83 6.52 3.11 6.15
CA GLN A 83 7.25 3.12 7.42
C GLN A 83 7.69 4.52 7.82
N THR A 84 8.25 5.29 6.89
CA THR A 84 8.68 6.67 7.14
C THR A 84 7.49 7.55 7.52
N ALA A 85 6.37 7.43 6.80
CA ALA A 85 5.15 8.16 7.10
C ALA A 85 4.55 7.76 8.45
N GLY A 86 4.62 6.47 8.80
CA GLY A 86 4.27 5.96 10.12
C GLY A 86 5.09 6.62 11.22
N ILE A 87 6.41 6.67 11.08
CA ILE A 87 7.29 7.34 12.05
C ILE A 87 6.95 8.83 12.17
N MET A 88 6.76 9.53 11.04
CA MET A 88 6.45 10.96 11.04
C MET A 88 5.09 11.28 11.67
N ALA A 89 4.14 10.34 11.60
CA ALA A 89 2.82 10.48 12.18
C ALA A 89 2.70 9.89 13.59
N GLY A 90 3.80 9.40 14.18
CA GLY A 90 3.81 8.80 15.52
C GLY A 90 3.03 7.49 15.61
N ILE A 91 3.01 6.71 14.52
CA ILE A 91 2.27 5.44 14.39
C ILE A 91 3.18 4.24 14.22
N GLU A 92 4.50 4.38 14.38
CA GLU A 92 5.46 3.32 14.09
C GLU A 92 5.33 2.06 14.96
N GLU A 93 4.88 2.22 16.21
CA GLU A 93 4.82 1.10 17.14
C GLU A 93 3.69 0.12 16.77
N GLY A 94 4.07 -1.13 16.48
CA GLY A 94 3.14 -2.19 16.11
C GLY A 94 2.56 -2.09 14.70
N MET A 95 3.08 -1.17 13.85
CA MET A 95 2.68 -1.07 12.45
C MET A 95 3.39 -2.13 11.61
N ASP A 96 2.60 -2.96 10.94
CA ASP A 96 3.09 -3.91 9.94
C ASP A 96 2.59 -3.53 8.55
N VAL A 97 3.49 -3.53 7.58
CA VAL A 97 3.21 -3.14 6.20
C VAL A 97 3.46 -4.33 5.31
N SER A 98 2.38 -4.92 4.80
CA SER A 98 2.44 -5.98 3.80
C SER A 98 2.09 -5.43 2.42
N VAL A 99 2.94 -5.77 1.47
CA VAL A 99 2.79 -5.40 0.06
C VAL A 99 2.95 -6.66 -0.75
N GLU A 100 1.86 -7.09 -1.35
CA GLU A 100 1.76 -8.30 -2.15
C GLU A 100 1.48 -7.95 -3.60
N LEU A 101 2.16 -8.63 -4.52
CA LEU A 101 1.94 -8.53 -5.96
C LEU A 101 1.20 -9.79 -6.40
N PRO A 102 -0.13 -9.86 -6.26
CA PRO A 102 -0.84 -11.13 -6.34
C PRO A 102 -0.68 -11.87 -7.69
N VAL A 103 -0.43 -11.20 -8.83
CA VAL A 103 -0.15 -11.91 -10.09
C VAL A 103 0.63 -11.03 -11.09
N LEU A 104 1.88 -11.39 -11.41
CA LEU A 104 2.44 -11.14 -12.74
C LEU A 104 1.76 -12.17 -13.65
N GLY A 105 0.88 -11.72 -14.54
CA GLY A 105 0.14 -12.63 -15.42
C GLY A 105 1.09 -13.47 -16.27
N GLY A 106 1.46 -14.64 -15.78
CA GLY A 106 1.87 -15.77 -16.58
C GLY A 106 0.67 -16.16 -17.43
N VAL A 107 0.59 -15.60 -18.62
CA VAL A 107 -0.09 -16.27 -19.72
C VAL A 107 0.78 -17.48 -20.03
N LYS A 108 0.34 -18.67 -19.62
CA LYS A 108 0.73 -19.90 -20.31
C LYS A 108 0.17 -19.86 -21.72
#